data_AF-A0A391NLV3-F1
#
_entry.id   AF-A0A391NLV3-F1
#
_cell.length_a   1.000
_cell.length_b   1.000
_cell.length_c   1.000
_cell.angle_alpha   90.00
_cell.angle_beta   90.00
_cell.angle_gamma   90.00
#
_symmetry.space_group_name_H-M   'P 1'
#
loop_
_entity.id
_entity.type
_entity.pdbx_description
1 polymer ?
#
loop_
_entity_poly.entity_id
_entity_poly.type
_entity_poly.pdbx_seq_one_letter_code
_entity_poly.pdbx_strand_id
1 'polypeptide(L)'
;MSLQALDLRDTDASGSVFTKCDLTTANVTGANLSTCDLSKTNLSGVLGLSEWQLKSLGRVRGATISGMDMRGWDLSQVDLRETDLTGCIMTGATTSRHLLDAASSGRSYPASERECTNH
;
A
#
# COMPACT_ATOMS: atom_id res chain seq x y z
N MET A 1 -8.20 12.32 -12.26
CA MET A 1 -8.98 13.32 -11.47
C MET A 1 -8.10 13.75 -10.31
N SER A 2 -7.92 15.06 -10.09
CA SER A 2 -7.07 15.54 -9.00
C SER A 2 -7.90 15.64 -7.71
N LEU A 3 -7.49 14.89 -6.69
CA LEU A 3 -8.06 14.85 -5.34
C LEU A 3 -6.94 15.06 -4.31
N GLN A 4 -5.95 15.88 -4.68
CA GLN A 4 -4.80 16.17 -3.83
C GLN A 4 -5.25 16.79 -2.51
N ALA A 5 -4.59 16.38 -1.41
CA ALA A 5 -4.90 16.84 -0.06
C ALA A 5 -6.38 16.66 0.36
N LEU A 6 -7.10 15.72 -0.27
CA LEU A 6 -8.47 15.40 0.13
C LEU A 6 -8.50 14.91 1.58
N ASP A 7 -9.42 15.47 2.36
CA ASP A 7 -9.65 15.06 3.74
C ASP A 7 -10.76 14.01 3.79
N LEU A 8 -10.38 12.76 4.05
CA LEU A 8 -11.26 11.60 4.20
C LEU A 8 -11.31 11.11 5.65
N ARG A 9 -10.88 11.92 6.63
CA ARG A 9 -10.82 11.50 8.03
C ARG A 9 -12.17 11.00 8.53
N ASP A 10 -12.15 9.80 9.13
CA ASP A 10 -13.33 9.15 9.71
C ASP A 10 -14.52 9.00 8.73
N THR A 11 -14.27 9.05 7.42
CA THR A 11 -15.31 8.90 6.40
C THR A 11 -15.49 7.44 5.99
N ASP A 12 -16.72 7.08 5.62
CA ASP A 12 -16.98 5.82 4.94
C ASP A 12 -16.84 5.99 3.43
N ALA A 13 -15.72 5.52 2.89
CA ALA A 13 -15.46 5.49 1.46
C ALA A 13 -15.50 4.06 0.91
N SER A 14 -16.05 3.09 1.66
CA SER A 14 -16.02 1.68 1.26
C SER A 14 -16.66 1.45 -0.12
N GLY A 15 -16.04 0.57 -0.90
CA GLY A 15 -16.46 0.30 -2.29
C GLY A 15 -16.26 1.45 -3.27
N SER A 16 -15.65 2.57 -2.87
CA SER A 16 -15.39 3.69 -3.78
C SER A 16 -14.34 3.35 -4.83
N VAL A 17 -14.45 3.99 -5.99
CA VAL A 17 -13.55 3.82 -7.11
C VAL A 17 -12.71 5.08 -7.26
N PHE A 18 -11.42 4.98 -6.94
CA PHE A 18 -10.43 6.05 -7.03
C PHE A 18 -9.39 5.80 -8.14
N THR A 19 -9.63 4.82 -8.99
CA THR A 19 -8.72 4.41 -10.07
C THR A 19 -8.20 5.61 -10.88
N LYS A 20 -6.88 5.74 -11.03
CA LYS A 20 -6.20 6.87 -11.71
C LYS A 20 -6.49 8.26 -11.12
N CYS A 21 -6.86 8.33 -9.84
CA CYS A 21 -6.93 9.60 -9.12
C CYS A 21 -5.56 10.00 -8.58
N ASP A 22 -5.42 11.28 -8.29
CA ASP A 22 -4.29 11.80 -7.53
C ASP A 22 -4.75 12.09 -6.11
N LEU A 23 -4.35 11.25 -5.17
CA LEU A 23 -4.58 11.38 -3.72
C LEU A 23 -3.28 11.75 -2.99
N THR A 24 -2.34 12.40 -3.68
CA THR A 24 -1.11 12.91 -3.07
C THR A 24 -1.48 13.72 -1.84
N THR A 25 -0.81 13.44 -0.71
CA THR A 25 -1.03 14.08 0.60
C THR A 25 -2.45 14.04 1.16
N ALA A 26 -3.34 13.19 0.63
CA ALA A 26 -4.68 13.00 1.19
C ALA A 26 -4.60 12.45 2.63
N ASN A 27 -5.58 12.80 3.46
CA ASN A 27 -5.68 12.31 4.82
C ASN A 27 -6.78 11.24 4.91
N VAL A 28 -6.37 9.99 5.12
CA VAL A 28 -7.27 8.83 5.24
C VAL A 28 -7.31 8.28 6.66
N THR A 29 -6.90 9.06 7.67
CA THR A 29 -6.89 8.64 9.07
C THR A 29 -8.31 8.24 9.50
N GLY A 30 -8.51 7.00 9.93
CA GLY A 30 -9.83 6.50 10.35
C GLY A 30 -10.83 6.24 9.22
N ALA A 31 -10.45 6.49 7.96
CA ALA A 31 -11.33 6.26 6.81
C ALA A 31 -11.59 4.76 6.59
N ASN A 32 -12.84 4.38 6.33
CA ASN A 32 -13.15 3.04 5.85
C ASN A 32 -12.87 2.95 4.34
N LEU A 33 -11.74 2.34 3.97
CA LEU A 33 -11.33 2.11 2.58
C LEU A 33 -11.61 0.67 2.11
N SER A 34 -12.41 -0.09 2.87
CA SER A 34 -12.70 -1.48 2.54
C SER A 34 -13.23 -1.60 1.11
N THR A 35 -12.74 -2.60 0.38
CA THR A 35 -13.11 -2.94 -1.00
C THR A 35 -12.91 -1.84 -2.05
N CYS A 36 -12.23 -0.74 -1.72
CA CYS A 36 -11.94 0.34 -2.67
C CYS A 36 -11.04 -0.11 -3.82
N ASP A 37 -11.24 0.49 -5.00
CA ASP A 37 -10.34 0.35 -6.14
C ASP A 37 -9.41 1.56 -6.23
N LEU A 38 -8.16 1.37 -5.80
CA LEU A 38 -7.08 2.35 -5.86
C LEU A 38 -6.08 2.03 -6.99
N SER A 39 -6.46 1.22 -7.98
CA SER A 39 -5.54 0.86 -9.07
C SER A 39 -5.02 2.10 -9.80
N LYS A 40 -3.70 2.17 -10.04
CA LYS A 40 -3.06 3.31 -10.72
C LYS A 40 -3.29 4.68 -10.06
N THR A 41 -3.60 4.70 -8.76
CA THR A 41 -3.81 5.94 -8.00
C THR A 41 -2.48 6.42 -7.43
N ASN A 42 -2.27 7.73 -7.37
CA ASN A 42 -1.13 8.29 -6.67
C ASN A 42 -1.46 8.50 -5.18
N LEU A 43 -0.81 7.73 -4.31
CA LEU A 43 -0.92 7.79 -2.84
C LEU A 43 0.38 8.31 -2.20
N SER A 44 1.23 8.99 -2.97
CA SER A 44 2.47 9.60 -2.48
C SER A 44 2.20 10.53 -1.30
N GLY A 45 2.86 10.29 -0.17
CA GLY A 45 2.70 11.10 1.04
C GLY A 45 1.32 11.06 1.67
N VAL A 46 0.49 10.05 1.37
CA VAL A 46 -0.82 9.86 2.03
C VAL A 46 -0.64 9.76 3.55
N LEU A 47 -1.52 10.40 4.30
CA LEU A 47 -1.47 10.45 5.75
C LEU A 47 -2.50 9.49 6.35
N GLY A 48 -2.09 8.76 7.38
CA GLY A 48 -3.00 7.92 8.18
C GLY A 48 -3.39 6.59 7.55
N LEU A 49 -2.76 6.19 6.43
CA LEU A 49 -2.94 4.85 5.87
C LEU A 49 -2.28 3.80 6.78
N SER A 50 -3.06 2.81 7.21
CA SER A 50 -2.62 1.72 8.09
C SER A 50 -2.54 0.38 7.35
N GLU A 51 -1.84 -0.59 7.95
CA GLU A 51 -1.75 -1.97 7.45
C GLU A 51 -3.14 -2.55 7.16
N TRP A 52 -4.07 -2.41 8.10
CA TRP A 52 -5.43 -2.94 7.98
C TRP A 52 -6.19 -2.30 6.83
N GLN A 53 -6.07 -0.99 6.64
CA GLN A 53 -6.71 -0.31 5.52
C GLN A 53 -6.16 -0.83 4.19
N LEU A 54 -4.83 -0.96 4.05
CA LEU A 54 -4.21 -1.48 2.84
C LEU A 54 -4.63 -2.93 2.54
N LYS A 55 -4.73 -3.79 3.57
CA LYS A 55 -5.23 -5.17 3.47
C LYS A 55 -6.71 -5.26 3.10
N SER A 56 -7.50 -4.28 3.53
CA SER A 56 -8.94 -4.23 3.26
C SER A 56 -9.27 -3.73 1.85
N LEU A 57 -8.30 -3.19 1.11
CA LEU A 57 -8.52 -2.67 -0.24
C LEU A 57 -8.96 -3.77 -1.20
N GLY A 58 -9.83 -3.41 -2.15
CA GLY A 58 -10.24 -4.31 -3.22
C GLY A 58 -9.13 -4.47 -4.27
N ARG A 59 -8.50 -3.36 -4.68
CA ARG A 59 -7.39 -3.34 -5.65
C ARG A 59 -6.43 -2.18 -5.40
N VAL A 60 -5.13 -2.44 -5.50
CA VAL A 60 -4.07 -1.41 -5.40
C VAL A 60 -2.99 -1.55 -6.48
N ARG A 61 -3.17 -2.47 -7.44
CA ARG A 61 -2.20 -2.73 -8.51
C ARG A 61 -1.86 -1.45 -9.29
N GLY A 62 -0.58 -1.21 -9.53
CA GLY A 62 -0.12 -0.06 -10.31
C GLY A 62 -0.17 1.27 -9.57
N ALA A 63 -0.57 1.31 -8.30
CA ALA A 63 -0.60 2.52 -7.51
C ALA A 63 0.81 3.04 -7.20
N THR A 64 0.93 4.32 -6.84
CA THR A 64 2.17 4.90 -6.33
C THR A 64 2.04 5.08 -4.83
N ILE A 65 2.80 4.32 -4.04
CA ILE A 65 2.86 4.45 -2.59
C ILE A 65 4.33 4.68 -2.23
N SER A 66 4.74 5.93 -2.04
CA SER A 66 6.15 6.29 -1.83
C SER A 66 6.38 6.92 -0.45
N GLY A 67 7.59 6.69 0.09
CA GLY A 67 8.05 7.32 1.34
C GLY A 67 7.33 6.88 2.62
N MET A 68 6.55 5.78 2.58
CA MET A 68 5.81 5.28 3.75
C MET A 68 6.64 4.34 4.63
N ASP A 69 6.37 4.37 5.92
CA ASP A 69 6.90 3.40 6.88
C ASP A 69 5.93 2.23 7.02
N MET A 70 6.30 1.09 6.46
CA MET A 70 5.54 -0.17 6.49
C MET A 70 6.29 -1.28 7.24
N ARG A 71 7.17 -0.90 8.19
CA ARG A 71 7.96 -1.87 8.96
C ARG A 71 7.06 -2.84 9.72
N GLY A 72 7.31 -4.14 9.55
CA GLY A 72 6.57 -5.20 10.23
C GLY A 72 5.15 -5.47 9.71
N TRP A 73 4.70 -4.81 8.63
CA TRP A 73 3.35 -5.00 8.10
C TRP A 73 3.20 -6.39 7.45
N ASP A 74 2.07 -7.04 7.65
CA ASP A 74 1.70 -8.25 6.91
C ASP A 74 0.91 -7.89 5.64
N LEU A 75 1.62 -7.87 4.52
CA LEU A 75 1.13 -7.60 3.18
C LEU A 75 1.05 -8.88 2.33
N SER A 76 1.04 -10.06 2.95
CA SER A 76 1.05 -11.36 2.27
C SER A 76 -0.15 -11.60 1.35
N GLN A 77 -1.25 -10.90 1.60
CA GLN A 77 -2.51 -10.98 0.84
C GLN A 77 -2.77 -9.76 -0.04
N VAL A 78 -1.88 -8.76 -0.05
CA VAL A 78 -2.08 -7.52 -0.80
C VAL A 78 -1.43 -7.61 -2.16
N ASP A 79 -2.19 -7.41 -3.24
CA ASP A 79 -1.68 -7.39 -4.60
C ASP A 79 -0.97 -6.06 -4.91
N LEU A 80 0.34 -6.01 -4.63
CA LEU A 80 1.22 -4.88 -4.86
C LEU A 80 1.90 -4.90 -6.23
N ARG A 81 1.47 -5.76 -7.17
CA ARG A 81 2.07 -5.81 -8.51
C ARG A 81 2.01 -4.44 -9.18
N GLU A 82 3.07 -4.09 -9.91
CA GLU A 82 3.21 -2.81 -10.61
C GLU A 82 3.17 -1.57 -9.69
N THR A 83 3.15 -1.75 -8.37
CA THR A 83 3.07 -0.63 -7.42
C THR A 83 4.44 0.03 -7.29
N ASP A 84 4.47 1.36 -7.32
CA ASP A 84 5.69 2.09 -7.03
C ASP A 84 5.85 2.23 -5.51
N LEU A 85 6.82 1.52 -4.93
CA LEU A 85 7.13 1.53 -3.50
C LEU A 85 8.41 2.32 -3.18
N THR A 86 8.83 3.21 -4.07
CA THR A 86 10.09 3.96 -3.92
C THR A 86 10.12 4.73 -2.60
N GLY A 87 11.21 4.54 -1.85
CA GLY A 87 11.41 5.22 -0.57
C GLY A 87 10.58 4.66 0.60
N CYS A 88 9.75 3.62 0.38
CA CYS A 88 9.07 2.93 1.47
C CYS A 88 10.05 2.09 2.28
N ILE A 89 9.83 2.05 3.60
CA ILE A 89 10.59 1.22 4.53
C ILE A 89 9.78 -0.05 4.80
N MET A 90 10.27 -1.18 4.31
CA MET A 90 9.56 -2.47 4.41
C MET A 90 10.35 -3.49 5.22
N THR A 91 11.26 -3.05 6.08
CA THR A 91 12.03 -3.94 6.96
C THR A 91 11.07 -4.77 7.83
N GLY A 92 11.18 -6.10 7.73
CA GLY A 92 10.30 -7.03 8.45
C GLY A 92 8.86 -7.10 7.95
N ALA A 93 8.53 -6.42 6.84
CA ALA A 93 7.23 -6.59 6.20
C ALA A 93 7.14 -7.99 5.56
N THR A 94 5.99 -8.64 5.70
CA THR A 94 5.72 -9.93 5.07
C THR A 94 5.03 -9.68 3.73
N THR A 95 5.65 -10.09 2.62
CA THR A 95 5.07 -9.96 1.28
C THR A 95 5.17 -11.28 0.54
N SER A 96 4.14 -11.64 -0.22
CA SER A 96 4.20 -12.80 -1.11
C SER A 96 4.94 -12.43 -2.39
N ARG A 97 5.93 -13.22 -2.81
CA ARG A 97 6.75 -12.95 -4.02
C ARG A 97 5.90 -12.68 -5.26
N HIS A 98 4.88 -13.49 -5.49
CA HIS A 98 3.96 -13.35 -6.64
C HIS A 98 3.11 -12.06 -6.61
N LEU A 99 2.94 -11.44 -5.45
CA LEU A 99 2.21 -10.19 -5.27
C LEU A 99 3.13 -8.96 -5.30
N LEU A 100 4.45 -9.15 -5.47
CA LEU A 100 5.45 -8.09 -5.55
C LEU A 100 6.29 -8.12 -6.84
N ASP A 101 6.16 -9.14 -7.71
CA ASP A 101 7.02 -9.41 -8.88
C ASP A 101 7.27 -8.23 -9.85
N ALA A 102 6.46 -7.17 -9.81
CA ALA A 102 6.60 -5.97 -10.64
C ALA A 102 6.60 -4.66 -9.85
N ALA A 103 6.73 -4.70 -8.52
CA ALA A 103 6.79 -3.48 -7.70
C ALA A 103 8.17 -2.81 -7.82
N SER A 104 8.21 -1.48 -7.81
CA SER A 104 9.49 -0.75 -7.76
C SER A 104 10.16 -0.91 -6.38
N SER A 105 11.47 -0.69 -6.30
CA SER A 105 12.28 -0.99 -5.12
C SER A 105 11.90 -0.15 -3.90
N GLY A 106 11.03 -0.66 -3.03
CA GLY A 106 11.01 -0.27 -1.63
C GLY A 106 12.27 -0.78 -0.93
N ARG A 107 12.78 -0.05 0.08
CA ARG A 107 13.89 -0.54 0.90
C ARG A 107 13.36 -1.64 1.82
N SER A 108 13.28 -2.85 1.29
CA SER A 108 13.12 -4.07 2.08
C SER A 108 14.52 -4.58 2.42
N TYR A 109 14.90 -4.46 3.69
CA TYR A 109 15.98 -5.30 4.19
C TYR A 109 15.37 -6.70 4.38
N PRO A 110 15.95 -7.76 3.78
CA PRO A 110 15.48 -9.10 4.04
C PRO A 110 15.53 -9.34 5.55
N ALA A 111 14.39 -9.68 6.14
CA ALA A 111 14.41 -10.37 7.41
C ALA A 111 15.23 -11.64 7.16
N SER A 112 16.41 -11.72 7.77
CA SER A 112 17.36 -12.82 7.70
C SER A 112 16.72 -14.10 7.19
N GLU A 113 17.14 -14.56 6.00
CA GLU A 113 16.95 -15.94 5.58
C GLU A 113 17.49 -16.81 6.71
N ARG A 114 16.60 -17.27 7.60
CA ARG A 114 16.83 -18.55 8.24
C ARG A 114 16.63 -19.54 7.12
N GLU A 115 17.73 -19.83 6.42
CA GLU A 115 17.95 -21.13 5.83
C GLU A 115 17.64 -22.16 6.93
N CYS A 116 16.41 -22.64 6.95
CA CYS A 116 16.14 -24.01 7.38
C CYS A 116 16.23 -24.87 6.12
N THR A 117 17.44 -25.00 5.60
CA THR A 117 17.86 -26.26 4.97
C THR A 117 17.81 -27.30 6.08
N ASN A 118 16.73 -28.08 6.17
CA ASN A 118 16.70 -29.31 6.95
C ASN A 118 15.71 -30.31 6.35
N HIS A 119 16.30 -31.29 5.68
CA HIS A 119 15.83 -32.63 5.31
C HIS A 119 14.57 -32.77 4.45
#